data_AF-A0A9P4PA47-F1
#
_entry.id   AF-A0A9P4PA47-F1
#
_cell.length_a   1.000
_cell.length_b   1.000
_cell.length_c   1.000
_cell.angle_alpha   90.00
_cell.angle_beta   90.00
_cell.angle_gamma   90.00
#
_symmetry.space_group_name_H-M   'P 1'
#
loop_
_entity.id
_entity.type
_entity.pdbx_description
1 polymer ?
#
loop_
_entity_poly.entity_id
_entity_poly.type
_entity_poly.pdbx_seq_one_letter_code
_entity_poly.pdbx_strand_id
1 'polypeptide(L)'
;MAPPPEGSQFYQLQTKSATAAVSGQWVALKTGSTSYSLAAQQAAATKFFVNKYTPTGTFAVYNADDTRQLALQGPNGILLSLVDATNPSTDTIPKGTLMEWATFTLDNNVLFVKDGSTLVNRTFVAVKGSGSDYSVALYDGASTTTSNITPVTINIVKA
;
A
#
# COMPACT_ATOMS: atom_id res chain seq x y z
N MET A 1 13.36 3.87 -16.90
CA MET A 1 12.20 4.75 -16.72
C MET A 1 11.44 4.75 -18.02
N ALA A 2 10.41 3.92 -18.11
CA ALA A 2 9.41 4.08 -19.14
C ALA A 2 8.27 4.93 -18.56
N PRO A 3 7.69 5.84 -19.35
CA PRO A 3 6.42 6.44 -18.96
C PRO A 3 5.37 5.33 -18.77
N PRO A 4 4.31 5.59 -17.98
CA PRO A 4 3.16 4.70 -17.95
C PRO A 4 2.68 4.41 -19.38
N PRO A 5 2.21 3.18 -19.67
CA PRO A 5 1.68 2.85 -20.99
C PRO A 5 0.66 3.90 -21.46
N GLU A 6 0.64 4.19 -22.75
CA GLU A 6 -0.30 5.15 -23.32
C GLU A 6 -1.74 4.78 -22.95
N GLY A 7 -2.54 5.77 -22.54
CA GLY A 7 -3.92 5.56 -22.08
C GLY A 7 -4.06 5.00 -20.67
N SER A 8 -2.98 4.92 -19.88
CA SER A 8 -3.05 4.51 -18.48
C SER A 8 -4.04 5.37 -17.68
N GLN A 9 -4.99 4.72 -17.03
CA GLN A 9 -5.85 5.36 -16.04
C GLN A 9 -5.08 5.53 -14.73
N PHE A 10 -5.06 6.76 -14.21
CA PHE A 10 -4.54 7.02 -12.88
C PHE A 10 -5.61 6.88 -11.81
N TYR A 11 -5.17 6.44 -10.65
CA TYR A 11 -5.98 6.25 -9.47
C TYR A 11 -5.29 6.88 -8.26
N GLN A 12 -6.08 7.21 -7.25
CA GLN A 12 -5.65 7.57 -5.91
C GLN A 12 -6.28 6.58 -4.94
N LEU A 13 -5.63 6.40 -3.78
CA LEU A 13 -6.11 5.47 -2.76
C LEU A 13 -6.72 6.25 -1.59
N GLN A 14 -7.95 5.88 -1.21
CA GLN A 14 -8.67 6.53 -0.12
C GLN A 14 -9.08 5.51 0.95
N THR A 15 -8.82 5.83 2.21
CA THR A 15 -9.21 4.98 3.33
C THR A 15 -10.69 5.12 3.67
N LYS A 16 -11.31 4.03 4.11
CA LYS A 16 -12.60 3.98 4.77
C LYS A 16 -12.43 3.26 6.11
N SER A 17 -12.96 3.84 7.18
CA SER A 17 -12.91 3.27 8.52
C SER A 17 -14.09 3.76 9.36
N ALA A 18 -14.39 3.03 10.44
CA ALA A 18 -15.31 3.49 11.48
C ALA A 18 -14.70 4.63 12.32
N THR A 19 -13.36 4.73 12.35
CA THR A 19 -12.65 5.77 13.09
C THR A 19 -12.47 7.01 12.21
N ALA A 20 -13.10 8.13 12.61
CA ALA A 20 -13.12 9.37 11.84
C ALA A 20 -11.72 9.90 11.48
N ALA A 21 -10.75 9.81 12.41
CA ALA A 21 -9.41 10.33 12.20
C ALA A 21 -8.65 9.70 11.02
N VAL A 22 -9.05 8.50 10.58
CA VAL A 22 -8.41 7.77 9.47
C VAL A 22 -9.38 7.41 8.36
N SER A 23 -10.62 7.90 8.41
CA SER A 23 -11.63 7.69 7.37
C SER A 23 -11.59 8.85 6.37
N GLY A 24 -11.77 8.55 5.08
CA GLY A 24 -11.72 9.53 4.00
C GLY A 24 -10.33 10.13 3.75
N GLN A 25 -9.28 9.60 4.39
CA GLN A 25 -7.91 10.06 4.20
C GLN A 25 -7.31 9.46 2.94
N TRP A 26 -6.33 10.14 2.37
CA TRP A 26 -5.68 9.75 1.13
C TRP A 26 -4.29 9.21 1.38
N VAL A 27 -3.95 8.12 0.69
CA VAL A 27 -2.59 7.57 0.75
C VAL A 27 -1.65 8.51 0.00
N ALA A 28 -0.61 8.96 0.68
CA ALA A 28 0.32 9.96 0.21
C ALA A 28 1.76 9.62 0.60
N LEU A 29 2.68 9.85 -0.34
CA LEU A 29 4.12 9.78 -0.09
C LEU A 29 4.65 11.17 0.25
N LYS A 30 5.04 11.39 1.52
CA LYS A 30 5.70 12.64 1.93
C LYS A 30 7.09 12.72 1.29
N THR A 31 7.52 13.90 0.86
CA THR A 31 8.86 14.14 0.33
C THR A 31 9.93 13.64 1.31
N GLY A 32 10.85 12.81 0.82
CA GLY A 32 11.92 12.20 1.63
C GLY A 32 11.50 10.94 2.41
N SER A 33 10.24 10.50 2.34
CA SER A 33 9.78 9.23 2.90
C SER A 33 9.84 8.12 1.87
N THR A 34 10.07 6.89 2.34
CA THR A 34 9.84 5.66 1.58
C THR A 34 8.56 4.94 2.02
N SER A 35 7.93 5.36 3.12
CA SER A 35 6.68 4.78 3.62
C SER A 35 5.51 5.71 3.31
N TYR A 36 4.40 5.12 2.90
CA TYR A 36 3.15 5.84 2.66
C TYR A 36 2.47 6.22 3.97
N SER A 37 1.84 7.38 3.94
CA SER A 37 1.11 7.97 5.05
C SER A 37 -0.28 8.45 4.63
N LEU A 38 -1.09 8.84 5.59
CA LEU A 38 -2.42 9.39 5.36
C LEU A 38 -2.37 10.92 5.33
N ALA A 39 -3.03 11.50 4.32
CA ALA A 39 -3.22 12.94 4.16
C ALA A 39 -4.71 13.28 4.08
N ALA A 40 -5.12 14.39 4.70
CA ALA A 40 -6.51 14.81 4.71
C ALA A 40 -6.99 15.35 3.35
N GLN A 41 -6.08 15.95 2.57
CA GLN A 41 -6.41 16.61 1.32
C GLN A 41 -6.09 15.72 0.12
N GLN A 42 -7.04 15.54 -0.79
CA GLN A 42 -6.87 14.75 -2.00
C GLN A 42 -5.72 15.24 -2.88
N ALA A 43 -5.45 16.55 -2.87
CA ALA A 43 -4.35 17.15 -3.64
C ALA A 43 -2.96 16.62 -3.24
N ALA A 44 -2.81 16.08 -2.02
CA ALA A 44 -1.58 15.46 -1.55
C ALA A 44 -1.50 13.95 -1.87
N ALA A 45 -2.58 13.35 -2.39
CA ALA A 45 -2.66 11.92 -2.63
C ALA A 45 -1.73 11.49 -3.77
N THR A 46 -1.00 10.40 -3.56
CA THR A 46 -0.15 9.82 -4.60
C THR A 46 -1.03 9.24 -5.72
N LYS A 47 -0.65 9.50 -6.97
CA LYS A 47 -1.28 8.92 -8.15
C LYS A 47 -0.59 7.61 -8.52
N PHE A 48 -1.40 6.64 -8.88
CA PHE A 48 -0.98 5.29 -9.24
C PHE A 48 -1.59 4.84 -10.56
N PHE A 49 -0.93 3.96 -11.29
CA PHE A 49 -1.57 3.13 -12.31
C PHE A 49 -1.37 1.65 -11.96
N VAL A 50 -2.19 0.78 -12.55
CA VAL A 50 -2.18 -0.65 -12.21
C VAL A 50 -1.92 -1.51 -13.44
N ASN A 51 -1.06 -2.51 -13.28
CA ASN A 51 -0.84 -3.53 -14.30
C ASN A 51 -1.20 -4.90 -13.72
N LYS A 52 -2.08 -5.62 -14.43
CA LYS A 52 -2.49 -6.96 -14.03
C LYS A 52 -1.46 -7.99 -14.45
N TYR A 53 -1.05 -8.84 -13.52
CA TYR A 53 -0.33 -10.08 -13.82
C TYR A 53 -1.35 -11.21 -14.04
N THR A 54 -1.62 -11.52 -15.32
CA THR A 54 -2.65 -12.48 -15.72
C THR A 54 -2.53 -13.86 -15.05
N PRO A 55 -1.33 -14.46 -14.88
CA PRO A 55 -1.22 -15.82 -14.32
C PRO A 55 -1.72 -15.95 -12.88
N THR A 56 -1.48 -14.95 -12.03
CA THR A 56 -1.90 -14.97 -10.62
C THR A 56 -3.21 -14.22 -10.38
N GLY A 57 -3.61 -13.38 -11.33
CA GLY A 57 -4.72 -12.44 -11.18
C GLY A 57 -4.43 -11.28 -10.24
N THR A 58 -3.16 -11.06 -9.87
CA THR A 58 -2.73 -9.95 -9.01
C THR A 58 -2.36 -8.72 -9.82
N PHE A 59 -2.16 -7.59 -9.15
CA PHE A 59 -1.83 -6.30 -9.75
C PHE A 59 -0.56 -5.75 -9.11
N ALA A 60 0.31 -5.22 -9.96
CA ALA A 60 1.29 -4.22 -9.56
C ALA A 60 0.61 -2.85 -9.53
N VAL A 61 0.87 -2.07 -8.48
CA VAL A 61 0.34 -0.72 -8.31
C VAL A 61 1.51 0.25 -8.40
N TYR A 62 1.77 0.74 -9.60
CA TYR A 62 2.87 1.63 -9.92
C TYR A 62 2.55 3.07 -9.56
N ASN A 63 3.58 3.88 -9.32
CA ASN A 63 3.45 5.32 -9.09
C ASN A 63 3.16 6.05 -10.43
N ALA A 64 3.51 7.34 -10.54
CA ALA A 64 3.39 8.09 -11.79
C ALA A 64 4.35 7.62 -12.91
N ASP A 65 5.20 6.63 -12.63
CA ASP A 65 6.20 6.04 -13.51
C ASP A 65 6.33 4.54 -13.25
N ASP A 66 6.97 3.79 -14.16
CA ASP A 66 7.17 2.34 -14.04
C ASP A 66 8.36 1.94 -13.17
N THR A 67 9.09 2.91 -12.62
CA THR A 67 10.31 2.66 -11.84
C THR A 67 10.03 2.48 -10.37
N ARG A 68 8.80 2.74 -9.92
CA ARG A 68 8.38 2.60 -8.53
C ARG A 68 6.98 2.05 -8.39
N GLN A 69 6.75 1.25 -7.36
CA GLN A 69 5.45 0.64 -7.07
C GLN A 69 5.21 0.51 -5.57
N LEU A 70 3.96 0.31 -5.20
CA LEU A 70 3.59 -0.13 -3.87
C LEU A 70 4.20 -1.50 -3.60
N ALA A 71 4.83 -1.62 -2.44
CA ALA A 71 5.18 -2.88 -1.84
C ALA A 71 4.76 -2.90 -0.36
N LEU A 72 4.67 -4.09 0.19
CA LEU A 72 4.54 -4.32 1.63
C LEU A 72 5.89 -4.79 2.15
N GLN A 73 6.43 -4.14 3.17
CA GLN A 73 7.76 -4.44 3.67
C GLN A 73 7.82 -4.39 5.19
N GLY A 74 8.46 -5.38 5.80
CA GLY A 74 8.71 -5.37 7.24
C GLY A 74 9.43 -6.63 7.73
N PRO A 75 9.89 -6.66 8.99
CA PRO A 75 10.38 -7.88 9.61
C PRO A 75 9.30 -8.96 9.68
N ASN A 76 9.69 -10.23 9.67
CA ASN A 76 8.75 -11.33 9.87
C ASN A 76 8.07 -11.22 11.25
N GLY A 77 6.75 -11.45 11.31
CA GLY A 77 5.95 -11.42 12.54
C GLY A 77 5.58 -10.02 13.05
N ILE A 78 5.84 -8.98 12.25
CA ILE A 78 5.49 -7.56 12.52
C ILE A 78 4.66 -7.03 11.34
N LEU A 79 3.99 -5.89 11.55
CA LEU A 79 3.30 -5.15 10.48
C LEU A 79 4.19 -4.94 9.25
N LEU A 80 3.61 -5.17 8.07
CA LEU A 80 4.26 -4.86 6.79
C LEU A 80 3.87 -3.46 6.34
N SER A 81 4.78 -2.50 6.44
CA SER A 81 4.55 -1.13 6.01
C SER A 81 4.27 -1.05 4.51
N LEU A 82 3.33 -0.21 4.11
CA LEU A 82 3.13 0.13 2.71
C LEU A 82 4.23 1.12 2.29
N VAL A 83 5.10 0.71 1.38
CA VAL A 83 6.29 1.45 0.98
C VAL A 83 6.31 1.73 -0.52
N ASP A 84 6.98 2.83 -0.87
CA ASP A 84 7.40 3.16 -2.22
C ASP A 84 8.67 2.39 -2.52
N ALA A 85 8.53 1.31 -3.28
CA ALA A 85 9.63 0.45 -3.65
C ALA A 85 10.06 0.74 -5.09
N THR A 86 11.36 0.84 -5.32
CA THR A 86 11.89 0.83 -6.69
C THR A 86 11.51 -0.49 -7.35
N ASN A 87 10.91 -0.42 -8.54
CA ASN A 87 10.51 -1.57 -9.33
C ASN A 87 11.76 -2.40 -9.65
N PRO A 88 11.84 -3.66 -9.21
CA PRO A 88 13.06 -4.43 -9.28
C PRO A 88 13.32 -4.92 -10.71
N SER A 89 14.59 -4.82 -11.12
CA SER A 89 15.23 -5.94 -11.84
C SER A 89 16.36 -6.57 -11.00
N THR A 90 16.65 -6.03 -9.80
CA THR A 90 17.90 -6.35 -9.07
C THR A 90 17.84 -6.31 -7.54
N ASP A 91 16.70 -6.02 -6.90
CA ASP A 91 16.69 -5.80 -5.45
C ASP A 91 16.90 -7.10 -4.65
N THR A 92 17.95 -7.11 -3.83
CA THR A 92 18.17 -8.14 -2.82
C THR A 92 17.28 -7.81 -1.63
N ILE A 93 16.26 -8.64 -1.36
CA ILE A 93 15.45 -8.52 -0.15
C ILE A 93 16.41 -8.66 1.06
N PRO A 94 16.52 -7.65 1.94
CA PRO A 94 17.40 -7.73 3.10
C PRO A 94 17.07 -8.98 3.94
N LYS A 95 18.11 -9.66 4.43
CA LYS A 95 17.93 -10.88 5.24
C LYS A 95 17.06 -10.56 6.46
N GLY A 96 15.99 -11.33 6.65
CA GLY A 96 15.06 -11.18 7.77
C GLY A 96 13.90 -10.20 7.51
N THR A 97 13.82 -9.62 6.31
CA THR A 97 12.71 -8.78 5.87
C THR A 97 11.82 -9.56 4.91
N LEU A 98 10.51 -9.43 5.07
CA LEU A 98 9.52 -9.81 4.07
C LEU A 98 9.27 -8.60 3.18
N MET A 99 9.20 -8.84 1.87
CA MET A 99 8.85 -7.82 0.90
C MET A 99 7.95 -8.41 -0.17
N GLU A 100 6.74 -7.85 -0.29
CA GLU A 100 5.72 -8.30 -1.22
C GLU A 100 5.35 -7.16 -2.18
N TRP A 101 5.57 -7.35 -3.48
CA TRP A 101 5.12 -6.45 -4.55
C TRP A 101 4.25 -7.22 -5.54
N ALA A 102 3.48 -6.51 -6.36
CA ALA A 102 2.61 -7.13 -7.37
C ALA A 102 1.68 -8.23 -6.83
N THR A 103 1.37 -8.21 -5.53
CA THR A 103 0.51 -9.18 -4.83
C THR A 103 -0.90 -8.62 -4.58
N PHE A 104 -1.23 -7.44 -5.10
CA PHE A 104 -2.51 -6.81 -4.80
C PHE A 104 -3.64 -7.41 -5.65
N THR A 105 -4.87 -7.37 -5.13
CA THR A 105 -6.08 -7.69 -5.90
C THR A 105 -7.09 -6.56 -5.73
N LEU A 106 -8.01 -6.47 -6.70
CA LEU A 106 -9.06 -5.45 -6.71
C LEU A 106 -10.41 -6.15 -6.80
N ASP A 107 -11.27 -5.88 -5.83
CA ASP A 107 -12.68 -6.30 -5.86
C ASP A 107 -13.57 -5.12 -5.44
N ASN A 108 -14.57 -4.80 -6.25
CA ASN A 108 -15.46 -3.64 -6.04
C ASN A 108 -14.73 -2.33 -5.68
N ASN A 109 -13.64 -2.02 -6.39
CA ASN A 109 -12.75 -0.89 -6.13
C ASN A 109 -12.08 -0.89 -4.74
N VAL A 110 -11.93 -2.04 -4.10
CA VAL A 110 -11.20 -2.21 -2.85
C VAL A 110 -9.91 -2.97 -3.11
N LEU A 111 -8.81 -2.47 -2.53
CA LEU A 111 -7.49 -3.08 -2.59
C LEU A 111 -7.37 -4.18 -1.52
N PHE A 112 -6.96 -5.37 -1.94
CA PHE A 112 -6.67 -6.52 -1.10
C PHE A 112 -5.27 -7.09 -1.41
N VAL A 113 -4.82 -8.06 -0.62
CA VAL A 113 -3.51 -8.71 -0.77
C VAL A 113 -3.70 -10.21 -1.02
N LYS A 114 -3.03 -10.72 -2.05
CA LYS A 114 -2.95 -12.13 -2.45
C LYS A 114 -1.49 -12.45 -2.80
N ASP A 115 -0.74 -12.86 -1.78
CA ASP A 115 0.69 -13.23 -1.85
C ASP A 115 0.93 -14.74 -1.65
N GLY A 116 -0.14 -15.54 -1.61
CA GLY A 116 -0.06 -16.98 -1.36
C GLY A 116 0.04 -17.39 0.12
N SER A 117 0.03 -16.43 1.04
CA SER A 117 -0.03 -16.72 2.48
C SER A 117 -1.32 -17.43 2.89
N THR A 118 -1.21 -18.37 3.83
CA THR A 118 -2.36 -19.05 4.45
C THR A 118 -2.94 -18.29 5.65
N LEU A 119 -2.35 -17.15 6.02
CA LEU A 119 -2.82 -16.33 7.14
C LEU A 119 -4.18 -15.71 6.83
N VAL A 120 -5.05 -15.69 7.84
CA VAL A 120 -6.41 -15.16 7.78
C VAL A 120 -6.53 -13.83 8.52
N ASN A 121 -7.66 -13.12 8.37
CA ASN A 121 -7.93 -11.83 9.03
C ASN A 121 -6.90 -10.73 8.69
N ARG A 122 -6.36 -10.79 7.47
CA ARG A 122 -5.43 -9.80 6.96
C ARG A 122 -6.17 -8.51 6.64
N THR A 123 -5.68 -7.39 7.16
CA THR A 123 -6.33 -6.08 6.97
C THR A 123 -5.27 -4.99 6.85
N PHE A 124 -5.54 -4.01 5.99
CA PHE A 124 -4.80 -2.76 6.07
C PHE A 124 -5.13 -2.05 7.37
N VAL A 125 -4.13 -1.37 7.93
CA VAL A 125 -4.22 -0.61 9.16
C VAL A 125 -3.53 0.74 8.99
N ALA A 126 -4.14 1.76 9.57
CA ALA A 126 -3.47 3.03 9.83
C ALA A 126 -2.70 2.90 11.15
N VAL A 127 -1.39 3.12 11.11
CA VAL A 127 -0.51 3.04 12.28
C VAL A 127 -0.28 4.44 12.82
N LYS A 128 -0.67 4.68 14.06
CA LYS A 128 -0.57 6.01 14.69
C LYS A 128 0.89 6.39 14.92
N GLY A 129 1.32 7.50 14.32
CA GLY A 129 2.59 8.16 14.59
C GLY A 129 2.46 9.24 15.66
N SER A 130 3.39 10.21 15.64
CA SER A 130 3.32 11.40 16.48
C SER A 130 2.25 12.39 15.98
N GLY A 131 1.65 13.16 16.89
CA GLY A 131 0.69 14.20 16.54
C GLY A 131 -0.54 13.65 15.80
N SER A 132 -0.82 14.18 14.61
CA SER A 132 -1.93 13.73 13.73
C SER A 132 -1.51 12.73 12.66
N ASP A 133 -0.24 12.32 12.61
CA ASP A 133 0.27 11.47 11.54
C ASP A 133 -0.17 10.01 11.68
N TYR A 134 -0.39 9.38 10.53
CA TYR A 134 -0.64 7.95 10.38
C TYR A 134 0.12 7.41 9.18
N SER A 135 0.88 6.33 9.36
CA SER A 135 1.39 5.53 8.25
C SER A 135 0.40 4.42 7.89
N VAL A 136 0.61 3.77 6.74
CA VAL A 136 -0.21 2.64 6.29
C VAL A 136 0.61 1.36 6.35
N ALA A 137 0.02 0.30 6.88
CA ALA A 137 0.63 -1.02 6.90
C ALA A 137 -0.43 -2.12 6.68
N LEU A 138 0.03 -3.34 6.44
CA LEU A 138 -0.78 -4.55 6.50
C LEU A 138 -0.56 -5.24 7.84
N TYR A 139 -1.66 -5.49 8.56
CA TYR A 139 -1.71 -6.48 9.63
C TYR A 139 -2.05 -7.82 9.00
N ASP A 140 -1.18 -8.81 9.16
CA ASP A 140 -1.32 -10.13 8.54
C ASP A 140 -2.16 -11.12 9.36
N GLY A 141 -2.80 -10.67 10.45
CA GLY A 141 -3.62 -11.54 11.32
C GLY A 141 -2.85 -12.29 12.40
N ALA A 142 -1.52 -12.27 12.36
CA ALA A 142 -0.66 -12.99 13.31
C ALA A 142 0.44 -12.10 13.93
N SER A 143 0.73 -10.95 13.32
CA SER A 143 1.79 -10.04 13.73
C SER A 143 1.63 -9.60 15.18
N THR A 144 2.74 -9.52 15.91
CA THR A 144 2.78 -8.81 17.19
C THR A 144 3.03 -7.33 16.93
N THR A 145 2.33 -6.43 17.62
CA THR A 145 2.56 -4.99 17.49
C THR A 145 2.28 -4.27 18.81
N THR A 146 3.14 -3.32 19.14
CA THR A 146 2.94 -2.36 20.23
C THR A 146 2.41 -1.03 19.72
N SER A 147 2.33 -0.85 18.39
CA SER A 147 1.79 0.36 17.78
C SER A 147 0.28 0.42 17.94
N ASN A 148 -0.24 1.64 18.12
CA ASN A 148 -1.68 1.86 18.06
C ASN A 148 -2.13 1.81 16.60
N ILE A 149 -2.90 0.79 16.24
CA ILE A 149 -3.38 0.53 14.89
C ILE A 149 -4.89 0.69 14.80
N THR A 150 -5.36 1.19 13.67
CA THR A 150 -6.78 1.28 13.35
C THR A 150 -7.04 0.60 12.01
N PRO A 151 -7.94 -0.40 11.94
CA PRO A 151 -8.30 -1.03 10.67
C PRO A 151 -8.84 -0.03 9.65
N VAL A 152 -8.38 -0.15 8.41
CA VAL A 152 -8.83 0.65 7.27
C VAL A 152 -9.07 -0.24 6.06
N THR A 153 -10.12 0.07 5.31
CA THR A 153 -10.30 -0.41 3.94
C THR A 153 -9.67 0.59 3.00
N ILE A 154 -8.91 0.14 2.00
CA ILE A 154 -8.32 1.02 0.97
C ILE A 154 -9.15 0.90 -0.29
N ASN A 155 -9.82 1.99 -0.67
CA ASN A 155 -10.53 2.08 -1.96
C ASN A 155 -9.59 2.66 -3.02
N ILE A 156 -9.69 2.14 -4.24
CA ILE A 156 -9.06 2.71 -5.42
C ILE A 156 -10.06 3.64 -6.13
N VAL A 157 -9.70 4.90 -6.29
CA VAL A 157 -10.57 5.96 -6.83
C VAL A 157 -9.91 6.52 -8.08
N LYS A 158 -10.67 6.74 -9.16
CA LYS A 158 -10.12 7.38 -10.37
C LYS A 158 -9.63 8.80 -10.02
N ALA A 159 -8.41 9.13 -10.46
CA ALA A 159 -7.74 10.40 -10.21
C ALA A 159 -8.08 11.48 -11.25
#